data_AF-A0A0F5P665-F1
#
_entry.id   AF-A0A0F5P665-F1
#
_cell.length_a   1.000
_cell.length_b   1.000
_cell.length_c   1.000
_cell.angle_alpha   90.00
_cell.angle_beta   90.00
_cell.angle_gamma   90.00
#
_symmetry.space_group_name_H-M   'P 1'
#
loop_
_entity.id
_entity.type
_entity.pdbx_description
1 polymer ?
#
loop_
_entity_poly.entity_id
_entity_poly.type
_entity_poly.pdbx_seq_one_letter_code
_entity_poly.pdbx_strand_id
1 'polypeptide(L)' 'MSKDDKPGEWTGWRIDFADFAAKLTARRAALGDDLVIPRNSGTRRTASKRALLKAIEATGRSW' A
#
# COMPACT_ATOMS: atom_id res chain seq x y z
N MET A 1 -21.09 2.85 5.46
CA MET A 1 -20.05 3.74 6.01
C MET A 1 -20.19 5.09 5.32
N SER A 2 -20.97 5.99 5.93
CA SER A 2 -21.08 7.38 5.47
C SER A 2 -19.79 8.12 5.82
N LYS A 3 -19.50 9.22 5.13
CA LYS A 3 -18.40 10.13 5.47
C LYS A 3 -18.52 10.69 6.90
N ASP A 4 -19.74 10.69 7.44
CA ASP A 4 -20.08 11.26 8.75
C ASP A 4 -20.07 10.22 9.88
N ASP A 5 -19.77 8.95 9.57
CA ASP A 5 -19.60 7.94 10.62
C ASP A 5 -18.35 8.27 11.42
N LYS A 6 -18.53 8.74 12.66
CA LYS A 6 -17.41 8.89 13.59
C LYS A 6 -16.74 7.53 13.75
N PRO A 7 -15.43 7.41 13.48
CA PRO A 7 -14.76 6.14 13.73
C PRO A 7 -14.95 5.79 15.20
N GLY A 8 -15.44 4.57 15.45
CA GLY A 8 -15.50 4.04 16.81
C GLY A 8 -14.12 4.13 17.47
N GLU A 9 -14.11 4.20 18.80
CA GLU A 9 -12.86 4.31 19.55
C GLU A 9 -11.96 3.10 19.27
N TRP A 10 -10.92 3.30 18.45
CA TRP A 10 -9.96 2.25 18.14
C TRP A 10 -9.15 1.91 19.40
N THR A 11 -9.28 0.69 19.89
CA THR A 11 -8.58 0.18 21.08
C THR A 11 -7.23 -0.49 20.77
N GLY A 12 -6.91 -0.65 19.48
CA GLY A 12 -5.65 -1.23 19.05
C GLY A 12 -4.46 -0.29 19.22
N TRP A 13 -3.26 -0.84 19.00
CA TRP A 13 -2.03 -0.07 19.10
C TRP A 13 -2.03 1.11 18.12
N ARG A 14 -1.73 2.30 18.66
CA ARG A 14 -1.46 3.51 17.88
C ARG A 14 0.03 3.68 17.77
N ILE A 15 0.47 4.06 16.59
CA ILE A 15 1.87 4.37 16.33
C ILE A 15 1.96 5.82 15.87
N ASP A 16 2.96 6.54 16.37
CA ASP A 16 3.33 7.83 15.83
C ASP A 16 4.00 7.64 14.46
N PHE A 17 3.62 8.44 13.47
CA PHE A 17 4.14 8.27 12.12
C PHE A 17 5.58 8.72 11.96
N ALA A 18 6.05 9.69 12.73
CA ALA A 18 7.45 10.10 12.71
C ALA A 18 8.35 9.00 13.29
N ASP A 19 7.94 8.42 14.42
CA ASP A 19 8.62 7.27 15.02
C ASP A 19 8.63 6.04 14.10
N PHE A 20 7.50 5.78 13.44
CA PHE A 20 7.42 4.70 12.47
C PHE A 20 8.38 4.92 11.29
N ALA A 21 8.41 6.12 10.74
CA ALA A 21 9.30 6.46 9.62
C ALA A 21 10.78 6.31 10.01
N ALA A 22 11.18 6.80 11.19
CA ALA A 22 12.54 6.65 11.68
C ALA A 22 12.94 5.17 11.82
N LYS A 23 12.07 4.34 12.41
CA LYS A 23 12.29 2.89 12.55
C LYS A 23 12.38 2.19 11.20
N LEU A 24 11.55 2.59 10.23
CA LEU A 24 11.57 2.01 8.88
C LEU A 24 12.87 2.35 8.15
N THR A 25 13.34 3.60 8.23
CA THR A 25 14.62 4.02 7.63
C THR A 25 15.79 3.26 8.24
N ALA A 26 15.85 3.14 9.57
CA ALA A 26 16.89 2.38 10.25
C ALA A 26 16.91 0.91 9.82
N ARG A 27 15.74 0.28 9.71
CA ARG A 27 15.61 -1.10 9.21
C ARG A 27 16.08 -1.26 7.77
N ARG A 28 15.76 -0.28 6.91
CA ARG A 28 16.18 -0.33 5.52
C ARG A 28 17.70 -0.21 5.39
N ALA A 29 18.31 0.71 6.13
CA ALA A 29 19.77 0.86 6.16
C ALA A 29 20.47 -0.41 6.66
N ALA A 30 19.91 -1.07 7.68
CA ALA A 30 20.45 -2.33 8.20
C ALA A 30 20.36 -3.52 7.22
N LEU A 31 19.41 -3.49 6.28
CA LEU A 31 19.21 -4.55 5.30
C LEU A 31 20.04 -4.38 4.01
N GLY A 32 20.63 -3.20 3.78
CA GLY A 32 21.42 -2.89 2.59
C GLY A 32 20.61 -2.37 1.40
N ASP A 33 21.28 -1.64 0.51
CA ASP A 33 20.69 -1.02 -0.69
C ASP A 33 20.38 -2.03 -1.80
N ASP A 34 20.92 -3.24 -1.69
CA ASP A 34 20.70 -4.38 -2.58
C ASP A 34 19.46 -5.21 -2.21
N LEU A 35 18.70 -4.80 -1.18
CA LEU A 35 17.45 -5.43 -0.79
C LEU A 35 16.41 -5.37 -1.94
N VAL A 36 16.35 -6.44 -2.73
CA VAL A 36 15.30 -6.64 -3.72
C VAL A 36 14.01 -7.04 -3.00
N ILE A 37 13.10 -6.08 -2.82
CA ILE A 37 11.77 -6.37 -2.28
C ILE A 37 10.97 -7.10 -3.37
N PRO A 38 10.59 -8.38 -3.17
CA PRO A 38 9.79 -9.10 -4.15
C PRO A 38 8.43 -8.43 -4.24
N ARG A 39 8.16 -7.79 -5.39
CA ARG A 39 6.84 -7.24 -5.68
C ARG A 39 5.96 -8.37 -6.20
N ASN A 40 4.70 -8.38 -5.77
CA ASN A 40 3.72 -9.27 -6.38
C ASN A 40 3.63 -8.94 -7.88
N SER A 41 3.90 -9.93 -8.73
CA SER A 41 3.88 -9.79 -10.19
C SER A 41 2.48 -9.52 -10.75
N GLY A 42 1.44 -9.63 -9.91
CA GLY A 42 0.06 -9.36 -10.30
C GLY A 42 -0.49 -10.38 -11.31
N THR A 43 0.15 -11.54 -11.45
CA THR A 43 -0.23 -12.57 -12.43
C THR A 43 -1.54 -13.27 -12.11
N ARG A 44 -1.96 -13.27 -10.83
CA ARG A 44 -3.24 -13.85 -10.36
C ARG A 44 -4.36 -12.81 -10.23
N ARG A 45 -4.44 -11.84 -11.14
CA ARG A 45 -5.57 -10.88 -11.18
C ARG A 45 -6.86 -11.61 -11.55
N THR A 46 -7.96 -11.24 -10.90
CA THR A 46 -9.31 -11.67 -11.31
C THR A 46 -9.71 -11.03 -12.64
N ALA A 47 -10.74 -11.56 -13.29
CA ALA A 47 -11.28 -10.99 -14.52
C ALA A 47 -11.73 -9.52 -14.34
N SER A 48 -12.42 -9.23 -13.23
CA SER A 48 -12.85 -7.87 -12.89
C SER A 48 -11.67 -6.90 -12.75
N LYS A 49 -10.59 -7.30 -12.08
CA LYS A 49 -9.40 -6.44 -11.91
C LYS A 49 -8.71 -6.18 -13.25
N ARG A 50 -8.64 -7.16 -14.16
CA ARG A 50 -8.07 -6.97 -15.51
C ARG A 50 -8.91 -5.99 -16.33
N ALA A 51 -10.23 -6.12 -16.29
CA ALA A 51 -11.14 -5.22 -17.00
C ALA A 51 -10.99 -3.77 -16.53
N LEU A 52 -10.91 -3.55 -15.20
CA LEU A 52 -10.67 -2.24 -14.63
C LEU A 52 -9.34 -1.63 -15.10
N LEU A 53 -8.25 -2.40 -15.04
CA LEU A 53 -6.93 -1.89 -15.45
C LEU A 53 -6.90 -1.53 -16.94
N LYS A 54 -7.55 -2.32 -17.80
CA LYS A 54 -7.71 -1.99 -19.23
C LYS A 54 -8.50 -0.70 -19.44
N ALA A 55 -9.56 -0.47 -18.65
CA ALA A 55 -10.34 0.76 -18.72
C ALA A 55 -9.49 1.99 -18.30
N ILE A 56 -8.65 1.84 -17.26
CA ILE A 56 -7.74 2.89 -16.82
C ILE A 56 -6.71 3.21 -17.92
N GLU A 57 -6.12 2.18 -18.52
CA GLU A 57 -5.16 2.32 -19.62
C GLU A 57 -5.78 3.06 -20.82
N ALA A 58 -7.04 2.79 -21.14
CA ALA A 58 -7.77 3.49 -22.19
C ALA A 58 -7.96 5.00 -21.92
N THR A 59 -7.82 5.45 -20.66
CA THR A 59 -7.82 6.89 -20.32
C THR A 59 -6.44 7.55 -20.50
N GLY A 60 -5.42 6.80 -20.94
CA GLY A 60 -4.04 7.25 -21.05
C GLY A 60 -3.30 7.31 -19.71
N ARG A 61 -3.85 6.70 -18.66
CA ARG A 61 -3.24 6.63 -17.32
C ARG A 61 -2.78 5.21 -17.02
N SER A 62 -1.73 5.08 -16.22
CA SER A 62 -1.24 3.78 -15.72
C SER A 62 -1.42 3.66 -14.21
N TRP A 63 -1.61 2.42 -13.75
CA TRP A 63 -1.71 2.04 -12.34
C TRP A 63 -0.62 1.05 -11.96
#